data_AF-A0A2V2ZHM1-F1
#
_entry.id   AF-A0A2V2ZHM1-F1
#
_cell.length_a   1.000
_cell.length_b   1.000
_cell.length_c   1.000
_cell.angle_alpha   90.00
_cell.angle_beta   90.00
_cell.angle_gamma   90.00
#
_symmetry.space_group_name_H-M   'P 1'
#
loop_
_entity.id
_entity.type
_entity.pdbx_description
1 polymer ?
#
loop_
_entity_poly.entity_id
_entity_poly.type
_entity_poly.pdbx_seq_one_letter_code
_entity_poly.pdbx_strand_id
1 'polypeptide(L)'
;MKNSSGFDNSFRELNRIPRPQKQKQESFRKIINEIERKPALERNIFPRFLTAAAALAACLLFAFLIYSEDYMNRGSNGADMIEIGNSIITQTAISLSESEKTFSAEPNYSAKSAIVQDEKWEKAARNAIDSAQPADVVFSSEPLYDVQIMLKGKEPIKLKIWVEQGKVFFSPTASEEVYKVSTEESALFLEYLKAISESIQKTP
;
A
#
# COMPACT_ATOMS: atom_id res chain seq x y z
N MET A 1 37.00 -24.71 50.78
CA MET A 1 38.09 -25.70 50.84
C MET A 1 38.07 -26.47 49.53
N LYS A 2 39.09 -26.30 48.68
CA LYS A 2 39.15 -26.91 47.34
C LYS A 2 39.58 -28.38 47.45
N ASN A 3 38.92 -29.26 46.70
CA ASN A 3 39.13 -30.71 46.69
C ASN A 3 40.55 -31.09 46.23
N SER A 4 41.50 -31.21 47.17
CA SER A 4 42.86 -31.73 46.92
C SER A 4 42.90 -33.25 46.75
N SER A 5 41.84 -33.96 47.13
CA SER A 5 41.78 -35.44 47.13
C SER A 5 41.72 -36.07 45.73
N GLY A 6 41.23 -35.36 44.72
CA GLY A 6 41.23 -35.85 43.33
C GLY A 6 42.59 -35.69 42.63
N PHE A 7 43.40 -34.72 43.08
CA PHE A 7 44.67 -34.36 42.47
C PHE A 7 45.76 -35.41 42.74
N ASP A 8 45.83 -35.89 43.99
CA ASP A 8 46.84 -36.87 44.41
C ASP A 8 46.60 -38.27 43.82
N ASN A 9 45.34 -38.64 43.60
CA ASN A 9 44.98 -39.94 43.03
C ASN A 9 45.39 -40.05 41.56
N SER A 10 45.16 -39.00 40.75
CA SER A 10 45.55 -38.99 39.33
C SER A 10 47.07 -38.96 39.12
N PHE A 11 47.82 -38.33 40.03
CA PHE A 11 49.29 -38.35 39.96
C PHE A 11 49.88 -39.71 40.40
N ARG A 12 49.21 -40.43 41.31
CA ARG A 12 49.63 -41.77 41.76
C ARG A 12 49.68 -42.80 40.63
N GLU A 13 48.81 -42.68 39.63
CA GLU A 13 48.83 -43.59 38.46
C GLU A 13 50.10 -43.41 37.61
N LEU A 14 50.63 -42.19 37.51
CA LEU A 14 51.90 -41.91 36.80
C LEU A 14 53.11 -42.52 37.52
N ASN A 15 53.01 -42.86 38.81
CA ASN A 15 54.09 -43.52 39.55
C ASN A 15 54.33 -44.97 39.15
N ARG A 16 53.37 -45.62 38.48
CA ARG A 16 53.54 -46.99 37.95
C ARG A 16 54.43 -47.08 36.71
N ILE A 17 54.74 -45.94 36.08
CA ILE A 17 55.58 -45.90 34.87
C ILE A 17 57.03 -45.54 35.28
N PRO A 18 58.05 -46.34 34.92
CA PRO A 18 59.45 -46.08 35.28
C PRO A 18 60.02 -44.95 34.41
N ARG A 19 59.76 -43.71 34.81
CA ARG A 19 60.28 -42.48 34.18
C ARG A 19 60.79 -41.51 35.25
N PRO A 20 61.77 -40.64 34.93
CA PRO A 20 62.24 -39.61 35.85
C PRO A 20 61.09 -38.69 36.31
N GLN A 21 61.06 -38.32 37.60
CA GLN A 21 59.96 -37.52 38.18
C GLN A 21 59.75 -36.18 37.47
N LYS A 22 60.84 -35.55 36.99
CA LYS A 22 60.78 -34.28 36.25
C LYS A 22 59.95 -34.40 34.97
N GLN A 23 60.09 -35.51 34.24
CA GLN A 23 59.29 -35.77 33.03
C GLN A 23 57.82 -36.00 33.36
N LYS A 24 57.51 -36.63 34.51
CA LYS A 24 56.12 -36.83 34.95
C LYS A 24 55.42 -35.51 35.27
N GLN A 25 56.13 -34.59 35.94
CA GLN A 25 55.61 -33.25 36.24
C GLN A 25 55.38 -32.44 34.96
N GLU A 26 56.28 -32.51 33.99
CA GLU A 26 56.13 -31.83 32.70
C GLU A 26 54.95 -32.39 31.89
N SER A 27 54.81 -33.71 31.79
CA SER A 27 53.67 -34.34 31.11
C SER A 27 52.35 -34.00 31.78
N PHE A 28 52.31 -34.03 33.13
CA PHE A 28 51.11 -33.69 33.87
C PHE A 28 50.70 -32.22 33.67
N ARG A 29 51.66 -31.29 33.72
CA ARG A 29 51.41 -29.87 33.41
C ARG A 29 50.89 -29.67 31.98
N LYS A 30 51.44 -30.40 31.01
CA LYS A 30 50.93 -30.35 29.62
C LYS A 30 49.49 -30.81 29.53
N ILE A 31 49.16 -31.95 30.15
CA ILE A 31 47.79 -32.50 30.14
C ILE A 31 46.80 -31.54 30.81
N ILE A 32 47.15 -30.97 31.97
CA ILE A 32 46.27 -30.00 32.65
C ILE A 32 46.07 -28.75 31.80
N ASN A 33 47.14 -28.20 31.25
CA ASN A 33 47.04 -27.02 30.37
C ASN A 33 46.23 -27.31 29.11
N GLU A 34 46.25 -28.54 28.60
CA GLU A 34 45.52 -28.96 27.40
C GLU A 34 44.03 -29.23 27.71
N ILE A 35 43.71 -29.73 28.91
CA ILE A 35 42.35 -29.85 29.42
C ILE A 35 41.74 -28.46 29.68
N GLU A 36 42.52 -27.52 30.22
CA GLU A 36 42.11 -26.12 30.42
C GLU A 36 42.00 -25.36 29.09
N ARG A 37 42.80 -25.71 28.08
CA ARG A 37 42.71 -25.22 26.69
C ARG A 37 41.71 -25.99 25.83
N LYS A 38 40.58 -26.46 26.40
CA LYS A 38 39.41 -26.69 25.54
C LYS A 38 39.12 -25.36 24.84
N PRO A 39 38.97 -25.32 23.50
CA PRO A 39 38.58 -24.09 22.84
C PRO A 39 37.29 -23.64 23.50
N ALA A 40 37.29 -22.41 24.02
CA ALA A 40 36.04 -21.75 24.32
C ALA A 40 35.26 -21.80 23.01
N LEU A 41 34.31 -22.73 22.91
CA LEU A 41 33.31 -22.70 21.87
C LEU A 41 32.71 -21.31 22.00
N GLU A 42 33.04 -20.42 21.06
CA GLU A 42 32.34 -19.17 20.89
C GLU A 42 30.89 -19.56 20.65
N ARG A 43 30.14 -19.65 21.75
CA ARG A 43 28.70 -19.79 21.72
C ARG A 43 28.24 -18.52 21.05
N ASN A 44 27.85 -18.61 19.79
CA ASN A 44 27.15 -17.54 19.07
C ASN A 44 26.19 -16.84 20.06
N ILE A 45 26.57 -15.65 20.50
CA ILE A 45 25.87 -14.86 21.51
C ILE A 45 24.59 -14.25 20.91
N PHE A 46 24.34 -14.46 19.62
CA PHE A 46 23.04 -14.20 19.02
C PHE A 46 22.11 -15.41 19.23
N PRO A 47 21.15 -15.33 20.16
CA PRO A 47 20.15 -16.38 20.30
C PRO A 47 19.40 -16.49 18.98
N ARG A 48 19.19 -17.71 18.48
CA ARG A 48 18.41 -17.99 17.26
C ARG A 48 17.00 -17.36 17.27
N PHE A 49 16.49 -17.03 18.45
CA PHE A 49 15.24 -16.29 18.62
C PHE A 49 15.35 -14.82 18.19
N LEU A 50 16.50 -14.16 18.38
CA LEU A 50 16.73 -12.80 17.89
C LEU A 50 16.74 -12.75 16.36
N THR A 51 17.29 -13.77 15.69
CA THR A 51 17.24 -13.86 14.22
C THR A 51 15.82 -14.11 13.70
N ALA A 52 15.02 -14.93 14.39
CA ALA A 52 13.62 -15.16 14.01
C ALA A 52 12.75 -13.90 14.25
N ALA A 53 12.95 -13.21 15.37
CA ALA A 53 12.27 -11.95 15.68
C ALA A 53 12.65 -10.84 14.71
N ALA A 54 13.92 -10.73 14.33
CA ALA A 54 14.38 -9.77 13.34
C ALA A 54 13.82 -10.07 11.94
N ALA A 55 13.74 -11.34 11.54
CA ALA A 55 13.11 -11.74 10.28
C ALA A 55 11.61 -11.43 10.26
N LEU A 56 10.88 -11.74 11.34
CA LEU A 56 9.46 -11.38 11.47
C LEU A 56 9.24 -9.87 11.46
N ALA A 57 10.07 -9.10 12.17
CA ALA A 57 10.01 -7.65 12.15
C ALA A 57 10.28 -7.08 10.76
N ALA A 58 11.27 -7.63 10.03
CA ALA A 58 11.54 -7.25 8.65
C ALA A 58 10.36 -7.58 7.73
N CYS A 59 9.78 -8.78 7.83
CA CYS A 59 8.59 -9.15 7.06
C CYS A 59 7.39 -8.26 7.36
N LEU A 60 7.17 -7.90 8.64
CA LEU A 60 6.11 -6.97 9.04
C LEU A 60 6.38 -5.55 8.53
N LEU A 61 7.63 -5.10 8.53
CA LEU A 61 8.01 -3.81 7.94
C LEU A 61 7.85 -3.80 6.43
N PHE A 62 8.20 -4.88 5.73
CA PHE A 62 7.97 -5.00 4.29
C PHE A 62 6.48 -5.10 3.96
N ALA A 63 5.70 -5.88 4.72
CA ALA A 63 4.25 -5.92 4.58
C ALA A 63 3.65 -4.53 4.85
N PHE A 64 4.10 -3.83 5.89
CA PHE A 64 3.68 -2.46 6.19
C PHE A 64 4.07 -1.52 5.07
N LEU A 65 5.28 -1.59 4.51
CA LEU A 65 5.69 -0.75 3.38
C LEU A 65 4.82 -1.01 2.16
N ILE A 66 4.61 -2.27 1.77
CA ILE A 66 3.75 -2.64 0.63
C ILE A 66 2.31 -2.17 0.86
N TYR A 67 1.73 -2.46 2.03
CA TYR A 67 0.38 -2.00 2.36
C TYR A 67 0.29 -0.49 2.50
N SER A 68 1.32 0.19 3.01
CA SER A 68 1.36 1.64 3.14
C SER A 68 1.58 2.32 1.81
N GLU A 69 2.29 1.69 0.87
CA GLU A 69 2.44 2.18 -0.49
C GLU A 69 1.11 2.01 -1.24
N ASP A 70 0.39 0.90 -1.02
CA ASP A 70 -1.00 0.76 -1.48
C ASP A 70 -1.98 1.71 -0.78
N TYR A 71 -1.77 2.09 0.49
CA TYR A 71 -2.60 3.05 1.24
C TYR A 71 -2.23 4.51 0.98
N MET A 72 -1.00 4.80 0.56
CA MET A 72 -0.55 6.13 0.15
C MET A 72 -0.86 6.35 -1.34
N ASN A 73 -0.81 5.29 -2.17
CA ASN A 73 -1.29 5.33 -3.55
C ASN A 73 -2.81 5.18 -3.66
N ARG A 74 -3.50 4.58 -2.68
CA ARG A 74 -4.93 4.78 -2.43
C ARG A 74 -5.10 5.91 -1.43
N GLY A 75 -4.89 7.14 -1.90
CA GLY A 75 -5.04 8.40 -1.15
C GLY A 75 -5.58 8.25 0.28
N SER A 76 -4.68 8.36 1.25
CA SER A 76 -5.01 8.39 2.67
C SER A 76 -5.74 9.67 3.04
N ASN A 77 -7.00 9.80 2.62
CA ASN A 77 -7.87 10.85 3.10
C ASN A 77 -9.12 10.17 3.68
N GLY A 78 -9.18 10.06 5.00
CA GLY A 78 -10.34 9.52 5.67
C GLY A 78 -11.57 10.38 5.35
N ALA A 79 -12.62 9.78 4.78
CA ALA A 79 -13.90 10.46 4.54
C ALA A 79 -13.78 11.88 3.95
N ASP A 80 -12.79 12.12 3.07
CA ASP A 80 -12.65 13.41 2.41
C ASP A 80 -13.67 13.48 1.28
N MET A 81 -14.68 14.32 1.52
CA MET A 81 -15.58 14.85 0.53
C MET A 81 -14.78 15.24 -0.73
N ILE A 82 -15.16 14.71 -1.88
CA ILE A 82 -14.50 15.05 -3.14
C ILE A 82 -14.88 16.45 -3.52
N GLU A 83 -13.93 17.36 -3.35
CA GLU A 83 -14.07 18.76 -3.67
C GLU A 83 -13.03 19.13 -4.74
N ILE A 84 -13.48 19.75 -5.82
CA ILE A 84 -12.57 20.42 -6.75
C ILE A 84 -12.07 21.72 -6.09
N GLY A 85 -12.96 22.41 -5.37
CA GLY A 85 -12.67 23.61 -4.61
C GLY A 85 -12.16 24.73 -5.51
N ASN A 86 -10.98 25.27 -5.23
CA ASN A 86 -10.33 26.30 -6.06
C ASN A 86 -9.31 25.73 -7.07
N SER A 87 -9.27 24.41 -7.26
CA SER A 87 -8.30 23.77 -8.18
C SER A 87 -8.64 24.07 -9.63
N ILE A 88 -7.64 24.36 -10.47
CA ILE A 88 -7.86 24.59 -11.91
C ILE A 88 -8.04 23.25 -12.60
N ILE A 89 -9.16 23.06 -13.31
CA ILE A 89 -9.39 21.92 -14.19
C ILE A 89 -8.62 22.20 -15.48
N THR A 90 -7.71 21.31 -15.88
CA THR A 90 -6.90 21.50 -17.08
C THR A 90 -7.51 20.85 -18.30
N GLN A 91 -8.16 19.70 -18.11
CA GLN A 91 -8.92 18.99 -19.12
C GLN A 91 -9.82 17.96 -18.44
N THR A 92 -10.89 17.56 -19.12
CA THR A 92 -11.74 16.44 -18.70
C THR A 92 -11.82 15.42 -19.82
N ALA A 93 -11.60 14.14 -19.50
CA ALA A 93 -11.95 13.04 -20.39
C ALA A 93 -13.31 12.47 -20.00
N ILE A 94 -14.17 12.24 -20.99
CA ILE A 94 -15.51 11.68 -20.79
C ILE A 94 -15.70 10.52 -21.74
N SER A 95 -16.21 9.41 -21.25
CA SER A 95 -16.55 8.23 -22.05
C SER A 95 -17.90 7.66 -21.61
N LEU A 96 -18.54 6.91 -22.49
CA LEU A 96 -19.66 6.06 -22.09
C LEU A 96 -19.11 4.94 -21.20
N SER A 97 -19.75 4.70 -20.06
CA SER A 97 -19.31 3.62 -19.17
C SER A 97 -19.68 2.27 -19.79
N GLU A 98 -18.75 1.32 -19.74
CA GLU A 98 -19.01 -0.05 -20.22
C GLU A 98 -19.52 -0.95 -19.08
N SER A 99 -19.13 -0.67 -17.83
CA SER A 99 -19.57 -1.41 -16.65
C SER A 99 -19.24 -0.66 -15.36
N GLU A 100 -19.70 -1.17 -14.21
CA GLU A 100 -19.30 -0.69 -12.88
C GLU A 100 -17.82 -0.94 -12.54
N LYS A 101 -17.18 -1.94 -13.17
CA LYS A 101 -15.84 -2.41 -12.76
C LYS A 101 -14.72 -1.91 -13.67
N THR A 102 -15.05 -1.50 -14.88
CA THR A 102 -14.10 -0.98 -15.87
C THR A 102 -14.18 0.53 -15.93
N PHE A 103 -13.10 1.21 -16.31
CA PHE A 103 -13.10 2.66 -16.48
C PHE A 103 -12.52 3.01 -17.85
N SER A 104 -13.29 3.75 -18.65
CA SER A 104 -13.02 3.97 -20.07
C SER A 104 -12.56 5.40 -20.41
N ALA A 105 -12.72 6.35 -19.49
CA ALA A 105 -12.40 7.75 -19.76
C ALA A 105 -10.91 8.06 -19.61
N GLU A 106 -10.12 7.73 -20.64
CA GLU A 106 -8.69 8.01 -20.65
C GLU A 106 -8.36 9.45 -21.12
N PRO A 107 -7.29 10.07 -20.57
CA PRO A 107 -6.88 11.43 -20.92
C PRO A 107 -6.26 11.56 -22.33
N ASN A 108 -6.06 10.43 -23.01
CA ASN A 108 -5.59 10.40 -24.39
C ASN A 108 -6.79 10.37 -25.34
N TYR A 109 -6.65 11.01 -26.50
CA TYR A 109 -7.69 10.98 -27.53
C TYR A 109 -7.96 9.55 -27.99
N SER A 110 -9.20 9.11 -27.90
CA SER A 110 -9.66 7.83 -28.43
C SER A 110 -11.04 8.00 -29.06
N ALA A 111 -11.42 7.11 -29.98
CA ALA A 111 -12.78 7.11 -30.55
C ALA A 111 -13.87 6.89 -29.49
N LYS A 112 -13.49 6.40 -28.29
CA LYS A 112 -14.40 6.11 -27.17
C LYS A 112 -14.44 7.22 -26.13
N SER A 113 -13.58 8.23 -26.21
CA SER A 113 -13.46 9.29 -25.21
C SER A 113 -13.43 10.67 -25.85
N ALA A 114 -14.22 11.60 -25.31
CA ALA A 114 -14.14 13.01 -25.64
C ALA A 114 -13.24 13.72 -24.63
N ILE A 115 -12.34 14.57 -25.13
CA ILE A 115 -11.55 15.49 -24.30
C ILE A 115 -12.20 16.86 -24.36
N VAL A 116 -12.52 17.40 -23.18
CA VAL A 116 -13.19 18.70 -23.03
C VAL A 116 -12.25 19.67 -22.31
N GLN A 117 -12.07 20.82 -22.95
CA GLN A 117 -11.34 21.99 -22.45
C GLN A 117 -12.23 23.20 -22.73
N ASP A 118 -13.27 23.37 -21.91
CA ASP A 118 -14.29 24.41 -22.08
C ASP A 118 -14.64 25.00 -20.71
N GLU A 119 -14.57 26.33 -20.58
CA GLU A 119 -14.79 27.03 -19.31
C GLU A 119 -16.19 26.83 -18.74
N LYS A 120 -17.21 26.67 -19.60
CA LYS A 120 -18.59 26.46 -19.13
C LYS A 120 -18.76 25.05 -18.58
N TRP A 121 -18.16 24.06 -19.25
CA TRP A 121 -18.07 22.70 -18.73
C TRP A 121 -17.35 22.68 -17.38
N GLU A 122 -16.18 23.31 -17.28
CA GLU A 122 -15.38 23.33 -16.05
C GLU A 122 -16.18 23.92 -14.88
N LYS A 123 -16.93 25.00 -15.12
CA LYS A 123 -17.80 25.60 -14.10
C LYS A 123 -18.94 24.66 -13.71
N ALA A 124 -19.62 24.04 -14.67
CA ALA A 124 -20.72 23.12 -14.42
C ALA A 124 -20.25 21.88 -13.65
N ALA A 125 -19.12 21.28 -14.04
CA ALA A 125 -18.54 20.14 -13.36
C ALA A 125 -18.13 20.46 -11.93
N ARG A 126 -17.50 21.63 -11.71
CA ARG A 126 -17.15 22.11 -10.36
C ARG A 126 -18.38 22.27 -9.48
N ASN A 127 -19.37 23.02 -9.94
CA ASN A 127 -20.59 23.24 -9.16
C ASN A 127 -21.32 21.92 -8.86
N ALA A 128 -21.38 21.00 -9.81
CA ALA A 128 -22.04 19.71 -9.62
C ALA A 128 -21.33 18.85 -8.56
N ILE A 129 -20.00 18.80 -8.59
CA ILE A 129 -19.20 18.01 -7.65
C ILE A 129 -19.19 18.66 -6.26
N ASP A 130 -18.90 19.96 -6.20
CA ASP A 130 -18.78 20.69 -4.92
C ASP A 130 -20.15 20.86 -4.22
N SER A 131 -21.27 20.76 -4.94
CA SER A 131 -22.62 20.78 -4.34
C SER A 131 -23.16 19.39 -3.96
N ALA A 132 -22.42 18.33 -4.26
CA ALA A 132 -22.91 16.98 -4.07
C ALA A 132 -22.90 16.58 -2.59
N GLN A 133 -23.90 15.80 -2.19
CA GLN A 133 -24.03 15.29 -0.84
C GLN A 133 -23.97 13.76 -0.85
N PRO A 134 -23.39 13.13 0.19
CA PRO A 134 -23.44 11.68 0.34
C PRO A 134 -24.87 11.15 0.24
N ALA A 135 -25.05 10.05 -0.47
CA ALA A 135 -26.33 9.41 -0.69
C ALA A 135 -26.21 7.90 -0.47
N ASP A 136 -27.14 7.36 0.29
CA ASP A 136 -27.29 5.91 0.45
C ASP A 136 -28.30 5.43 -0.60
N VAL A 137 -27.78 4.94 -1.72
CA VAL A 137 -28.59 4.45 -2.84
C VAL A 137 -27.95 3.19 -3.44
N VAL A 138 -28.81 2.24 -3.80
CA VAL A 138 -28.42 1.06 -4.58
C VAL A 138 -28.96 1.27 -5.99
N PHE A 139 -28.06 1.36 -6.96
CA PHE A 139 -28.43 1.55 -8.35
C PHE A 139 -29.00 0.26 -8.94
N SER A 140 -30.10 0.40 -9.68
CA SER A 140 -30.67 -0.71 -10.47
C SER A 140 -30.06 -0.81 -11.88
N SER A 141 -29.36 0.24 -12.31
CA SER A 141 -28.76 0.39 -13.63
C SER A 141 -27.25 0.49 -13.55
N GLU A 142 -26.57 0.13 -14.63
CA GLU A 142 -25.15 0.40 -14.82
C GLU A 142 -24.87 1.92 -14.91
N PRO A 143 -23.64 2.35 -14.57
CA PRO A 143 -23.21 3.73 -14.80
C PRO A 143 -23.34 4.08 -16.27
N LEU A 144 -23.68 5.34 -16.56
CA LEU A 144 -23.83 5.84 -17.92
C LEU A 144 -22.53 6.44 -18.45
N TYR A 145 -21.77 7.10 -17.57
CA TYR A 145 -20.56 7.82 -17.97
C TYR A 145 -19.40 7.53 -17.04
N ASP A 146 -18.22 7.45 -17.63
CA ASP A 146 -16.95 7.56 -16.94
C ASP A 146 -16.39 8.96 -17.20
N VAL A 147 -15.92 9.63 -16.15
CA VAL A 147 -15.41 10.99 -16.23
C VAL A 147 -14.09 11.08 -15.46
N GLN A 148 -13.03 11.53 -16.14
CA GLN A 148 -11.74 11.82 -15.52
C GLN A 148 -11.46 13.31 -15.61
N ILE A 149 -11.41 13.97 -14.45
CA ILE A 149 -11.11 15.41 -14.33
C ILE A 149 -9.64 15.56 -13.98
N MET A 150 -8.86 16.14 -14.89
CA MET A 150 -7.45 16.46 -14.65
C MET A 150 -7.36 17.82 -13.95
N LEU A 151 -6.67 17.84 -12.81
CA LEU A 151 -6.46 19.04 -12.01
C LEU A 151 -5.01 19.51 -12.08
N LYS A 152 -4.78 20.82 -12.11
CA LYS A 152 -3.43 21.38 -12.15
C LYS A 152 -2.70 21.08 -10.83
N GLY A 153 -1.64 20.27 -10.91
CA GLY A 153 -0.77 19.97 -9.76
C GLY A 153 -1.41 19.06 -8.70
N LYS A 154 -2.49 18.34 -9.05
CA LYS A 154 -3.17 17.37 -8.20
C LYS A 154 -3.43 16.08 -8.99
N GLU A 155 -3.74 15.02 -8.27
CA GLU A 155 -4.17 13.77 -8.90
C GLU A 155 -5.51 13.95 -9.63
N PRO A 156 -5.72 13.21 -10.72
CA PRO A 156 -6.98 13.26 -11.45
C PRO A 156 -8.11 12.61 -10.66
N ILE A 157 -9.28 13.23 -10.68
CA ILE A 157 -10.49 12.68 -10.08
C ILE A 157 -11.17 11.79 -11.12
N LYS A 158 -11.39 10.52 -10.80
CA LYS A 158 -12.08 9.56 -11.65
C LYS A 158 -13.45 9.23 -11.08
N LEU A 159 -14.49 9.48 -11.85
CA LEU A 159 -15.88 9.38 -11.42
C LEU A 159 -16.66 8.46 -12.37
N LYS A 160 -17.52 7.63 -11.78
CA LYS A 160 -18.61 6.95 -12.46
C LYS A 160 -19.89 7.72 -12.21
N ILE A 161 -20.73 7.87 -13.24
CA ILE A 161 -21.95 8.69 -13.16
C ILE A 161 -23.17 7.85 -13.49
N TRP A 162 -24.18 7.92 -12.64
CA TRP A 162 -25.50 7.32 -12.83
C TRP A 162 -26.55 8.42 -13.00
N VAL A 163 -27.58 8.11 -13.78
CA VAL A 163 -28.76 8.96 -13.91
C VAL A 163 -29.99 8.10 -13.68
N GLU A 164 -30.60 8.25 -12.50
CA GLU A 164 -31.75 7.45 -12.10
C GLU A 164 -32.88 8.37 -11.63
N GLN A 165 -34.07 8.19 -12.20
CA GLN A 165 -35.26 9.03 -11.91
C GLN A 165 -35.00 10.54 -12.10
N GLY A 166 -34.18 10.91 -13.09
CA GLY A 166 -33.82 12.30 -13.39
C GLY A 166 -32.86 12.95 -12.39
N LYS A 167 -32.29 12.17 -11.45
CA LYS A 167 -31.26 12.64 -10.52
C LYS A 167 -29.90 12.14 -10.98
N VAL A 168 -28.88 12.97 -10.79
CA VAL A 168 -27.50 12.62 -11.11
C VAL A 168 -26.79 12.18 -9.85
N PHE A 169 -26.14 11.03 -9.94
CA PHE A 169 -25.28 10.50 -8.89
C PHE A 169 -23.91 10.23 -9.46
N PHE A 170 -22.89 10.32 -8.62
CA PHE A 170 -21.56 9.86 -8.97
C PHE A 170 -20.93 9.08 -7.84
N SER A 171 -20.00 8.21 -8.21
CA SER A 171 -19.11 7.54 -7.27
C SER A 171 -17.67 7.61 -7.78
N PRO A 172 -16.71 7.90 -6.91
CA PRO A 172 -15.29 7.91 -7.27
C PRO A 172 -14.81 6.48 -7.47
N THR A 173 -13.99 6.20 -8.47
CA THR A 173 -13.55 4.81 -8.73
C THR A 173 -12.74 4.19 -7.59
N ALA A 174 -12.21 5.00 -6.68
CA ALA A 174 -11.43 4.56 -5.51
C ALA A 174 -12.27 4.45 -4.23
N SER A 175 -13.57 4.76 -4.28
CA SER A 175 -14.46 4.79 -3.11
C SER A 175 -15.75 4.03 -3.38
N GLU A 176 -16.34 3.48 -2.33
CA GLU A 176 -17.70 2.89 -2.37
C GLU A 176 -18.78 3.94 -2.09
N GLU A 177 -18.37 5.15 -1.69
CA GLU A 177 -19.30 6.23 -1.39
C GLU A 177 -19.95 6.76 -2.67
N VAL A 178 -21.26 7.00 -2.56
CA VAL A 178 -22.07 7.57 -3.62
C VAL A 178 -22.49 8.97 -3.21
N TYR A 179 -22.40 9.88 -4.17
CA TYR A 179 -22.75 11.27 -4.00
C TYR A 179 -23.89 11.62 -4.94
N LYS A 180 -24.85 12.39 -4.44
CA LYS A 180 -25.97 12.91 -5.22
C LYS A 180 -25.74 14.38 -5.50
N VAL A 181 -25.77 14.75 -6.76
CA VAL A 181 -25.68 16.14 -7.20
C VAL A 181 -26.96 16.88 -6.82
N SER A 182 -26.83 18.15 -6.43
CA SER A 182 -27.98 19.02 -6.16
C SER A 182 -28.90 19.13 -7.40
N THR A 183 -30.20 19.30 -7.20
CA THR A 183 -31.17 19.33 -8.31
C THR A 183 -30.88 20.47 -9.29
N GLU A 184 -30.44 21.62 -8.79
CA GLU A 184 -30.15 22.83 -9.59
C GLU A 184 -28.97 22.58 -10.53
N GLU A 185 -27.88 21.99 -10.03
CA GLU A 185 -26.68 21.74 -10.82
C GLU A 185 -26.77 20.47 -11.68
N SER A 186 -27.64 19.52 -11.32
CA SER A 186 -27.86 18.26 -12.05
C SER A 186 -28.29 18.47 -13.49
N ALA A 187 -29.16 19.45 -13.76
CA ALA A 187 -29.72 19.67 -15.10
C ALA A 187 -28.65 20.12 -16.09
N LEU A 188 -27.87 21.14 -15.72
CA LEU A 188 -26.82 21.70 -16.57
C LEU A 188 -25.70 20.68 -16.78
N PHE A 189 -25.26 20.02 -15.72
CA PHE A 189 -24.21 19.01 -15.78
C PHE A 189 -24.60 17.83 -16.69
N LEU A 190 -25.83 17.34 -16.57
CA LEU A 190 -26.34 16.26 -17.42
C LEU A 190 -26.50 16.68 -18.88
N GLU A 191 -26.92 17.92 -19.14
CA GLU A 191 -27.04 18.46 -20.50
C GLU A 191 -25.68 18.42 -21.23
N TYR A 192 -24.61 18.89 -20.57
CA TYR A 192 -23.27 18.81 -21.14
C TYR A 192 -22.83 17.36 -21.37
N LEU A 193 -22.99 16.48 -20.38
CA LEU A 193 -22.62 15.06 -20.53
C LEU A 193 -23.33 14.41 -21.72
N LYS A 194 -24.62 14.70 -21.92
CA LYS A 194 -25.38 14.22 -23.08
C LYS A 194 -24.82 14.77 -24.39
N ALA A 195 -24.65 16.09 -24.50
CA ALA A 195 -24.12 16.72 -25.71
C ALA A 195 -22.74 16.17 -26.09
N ILE A 196 -21.87 15.95 -25.09
CA ILE A 196 -20.54 15.38 -25.28
C ILE A 196 -20.65 13.92 -25.72
N SER A 197 -21.49 13.11 -25.07
CA SER A 197 -21.69 11.71 -25.43
C SER A 197 -22.24 11.50 -26.85
N GLU A 198 -23.11 12.39 -27.31
CA GLU A 198 -23.60 12.36 -28.69
C GLU A 198 -22.48 12.63 -29.70
N SER A 199 -21.49 13.46 -29.34
CA SER A 199 -20.33 13.70 -30.21
C SER A 199 -19.45 12.46 -30.36
N ILE A 200 -19.31 11.67 -29.27
CA ILE A 200 -18.58 10.40 -29.28
C ILE A 200 -19.27 9.40 -30.22
N GLN A 201 -20.59 9.24 -30.10
CA GLN A 201 -21.36 8.29 -30.92
C GLN A 201 -21.42 8.64 -32.41
N LYS A 202 -21.26 9.92 -32.77
CA LYS A 202 -21.26 10.40 -34.16
C LYS A 202 -19.88 10.34 -34.82
N THR A 203 -18.83 9.99 -34.07
CA THR A 203 -17.48 9.86 -34.61
C THR A 203 -17.31 8.45 -35.20
N PRO A 204 -17.05 8.29 -36.51
CA PRO A 204 -17.07 7.01 -37.22
C PRO A 204 -15.90 6.07 -36.87
#